data_AF-A0A9X4EDN9-F1
#
_entry.id   AF-A0A9X4EDN9-F1
#
_cell.length_a   1.000
_cell.length_b   1.000
_cell.length_c   1.000
_cell.angle_alpha   90.00
_cell.angle_beta   90.00
_cell.angle_gamma   90.00
#
_symmetry.space_group_name_H-M   'P 1'
#
loop_
_entity.id
_entity.type
_entity.pdbx_description
1 polymer ?
#
loop_
_entity_poly.entity_id
_entity_poly.type
_entity_poly.pdbx_seq_one_letter_code
_entity_poly.pdbx_strand_id
1 'polypeptide(L)'
;MAWYESPAPGRLAPGVPPPRSPIPRAVWGVMLIGGGVGAACGMALMAARASTVQSVEMTCPYDGTPFTATLQGSGTQFGKTLDYRPYGAIIAPLPLAVCPTNGFVFYRRDFKPDELERMRPFVLSDAYQALKGETPHYRAAWLKQRAGEPALSVTWTLLEASWEAPAGSDQYRRYAGEVLARLPADIAALVDDKKAPFRLLQGELLRRLGRFDEAGAVFAALKAEGAAQGNEVRVADFQLGLVARRDAGSYRMIDALGTDAPGTPKP
;
A
#
# COMPACT_ATOMS: atom_id res chain seq x y z
N MET A 1 -6.66 -2.97 -18.59
CA MET A 1 -7.31 -3.07 -17.28
C MET A 1 -7.44 -1.69 -16.68
N ALA A 2 -8.65 -1.29 -16.30
CA ALA A 2 -8.87 -0.24 -15.33
C ALA A 2 -8.32 -0.74 -14.00
N TRP A 3 -7.12 -0.28 -13.66
CA TRP A 3 -6.53 -0.49 -12.35
C TRP A 3 -7.48 0.10 -11.31
N TYR A 4 -7.43 -0.41 -10.09
CA TYR A 4 -7.95 0.31 -8.93
C TYR A 4 -7.26 1.68 -8.92
N GLU A 5 -7.90 2.67 -9.55
CA GLU A 5 -7.46 4.05 -9.53
C GLU A 5 -7.53 4.45 -8.07
N SER A 6 -6.37 4.53 -7.41
CA SER A 6 -6.25 5.41 -6.26
C SER A 6 -6.83 6.75 -6.69
N PRO A 7 -7.90 7.26 -6.06
CA PRO A 7 -8.48 8.52 -6.47
C PRO A 7 -7.42 9.60 -6.39
N ALA A 8 -7.19 10.28 -7.50
CA ALA A 8 -6.27 11.40 -7.59
C ALA A 8 -6.58 12.43 -6.48
N PRO A 9 -5.57 13.11 -5.90
CA PRO A 9 -5.80 14.15 -4.92
C PRO A 9 -6.33 15.39 -5.65
N GLY A 10 -7.57 15.79 -5.36
CA GLY A 10 -8.07 17.11 -5.71
C GLY A 10 -9.37 17.13 -6.51
N ARG A 11 -10.48 17.23 -5.78
CA ARG A 11 -11.47 18.30 -5.92
C ARG A 11 -12.41 18.22 -4.73
N LEU A 12 -12.36 19.24 -3.88
CA LEU A 12 -13.42 19.52 -2.92
C LEU A 12 -14.73 19.64 -3.71
N ALA A 13 -15.75 18.86 -3.33
CA ALA A 13 -17.10 19.08 -3.82
C ALA A 13 -17.62 20.44 -3.29
N PRO A 14 -18.42 21.17 -4.09
CA PRO A 14 -18.83 22.54 -3.78
C PRO A 14 -19.82 22.55 -2.60
N GLY A 15 -19.58 23.40 -1.60
CA GLY A 15 -20.59 23.63 -0.55
C GLY A 15 -20.08 24.10 0.80
N VAL A 16 -18.77 24.08 1.07
CA VAL A 16 -18.23 24.60 2.33
C VAL A 16 -17.58 25.97 2.06
N PRO A 17 -18.18 27.09 2.54
CA PRO A 17 -17.56 28.39 2.38
C PRO A 17 -16.27 28.47 3.23
N PRO A 18 -15.17 29.00 2.69
CA PRO A 18 -13.94 29.18 3.47
C PRO A 18 -14.16 30.21 4.59
N PRO A 19 -13.51 30.03 5.76
CA PRO A 19 -13.55 31.02 6.82
C PRO A 19 -12.89 32.32 6.36
N ARG A 20 -13.61 33.44 6.51
CA ARG A 20 -13.13 34.79 6.19
C ARG A 20 -12.10 35.21 7.23
N SER A 21 -10.82 35.21 6.87
CA SER A 21 -9.79 35.89 7.64
C SER A 21 -9.86 37.41 7.44
N PRO A 22 -9.79 38.25 8.48
CA PRO A 22 -9.66 39.68 8.34
C PRO A 22 -8.18 40.04 8.11
N ILE A 23 -7.83 40.46 6.90
CA ILE A 23 -6.52 41.09 6.64
C ILE A 23 -6.72 42.61 6.61
N PRO A 24 -6.04 43.39 7.48
CA PRO A 24 -6.09 44.84 7.42
C PRO A 24 -5.33 45.36 6.19
N ARG A 25 -5.92 46.36 5.53
CA ARG A 25 -5.36 47.06 4.37
C ARG A 25 -4.13 47.86 4.82
N ALA A 26 -2.95 47.46 4.36
CA ALA A 26 -1.75 48.29 4.48
C ALA A 26 -1.50 49.05 3.17
N VAL A 27 -1.23 50.33 3.35
CA VAL A 27 -1.20 51.42 2.38
C VAL A 27 0.10 51.42 1.58
N TRP A 28 0.00 51.86 0.33
CA TRP A 28 1.11 52.11 -0.59
C TRP A 28 2.11 53.15 -0.05
N GLY A 29 3.40 52.84 -0.16
CA GLY A 29 4.50 53.78 0.05
C GLY A 29 5.61 53.55 -0.96
N VAL A 30 5.84 54.54 -1.82
CA VAL A 30 6.89 54.63 -2.85
C VAL A 30 8.21 55.02 -2.20
N MET A 31 9.34 54.38 -2.57
CA MET A 31 10.61 55.10 -2.81
C MET A 31 11.66 54.26 -3.54
N LEU A 32 12.36 54.93 -4.45
CA LEU A 32 13.41 54.46 -5.36
C LEU A 32 14.81 54.47 -4.70
N ILE A 33 15.76 53.89 -5.47
CA ILE A 33 17.21 54.14 -5.57
C ILE A 33 18.13 53.27 -4.72
N GLY A 34 19.11 52.64 -5.39
CA GLY A 34 20.42 52.35 -4.79
C GLY A 34 21.03 51.02 -5.20
N GLY A 35 22.00 51.04 -6.11
CA GLY A 35 22.75 49.86 -6.56
C GLY A 35 23.56 49.17 -5.46
N GLY A 36 23.78 47.87 -5.63
CA GLY A 36 24.64 47.06 -4.77
C GLY A 36 24.88 45.68 -5.40
N VAL A 37 26.14 45.39 -5.65
CA VAL A 37 26.69 44.13 -6.16
C VAL A 37 26.46 42.99 -5.15
N GLY A 38 26.12 41.81 -5.65
CA GLY A 38 26.45 40.54 -4.99
C GLY A 38 25.37 39.91 -4.11
N ALA A 39 24.65 38.95 -4.68
CA ALA A 39 24.36 37.65 -4.08
C ALA A 39 23.45 36.89 -5.05
N ALA A 40 24.04 36.02 -5.87
CA ALA A 40 23.29 34.98 -6.56
C ALA A 40 22.73 34.05 -5.48
N CYS A 41 21.52 34.35 -5.02
CA CYS A 41 20.75 33.45 -4.17
C CYS A 41 20.34 32.29 -5.06
N GLY A 42 21.20 31.27 -5.10
CA GLY A 42 20.87 29.97 -5.69
C GLY A 42 19.70 29.41 -4.92
N MET A 43 18.49 29.68 -5.40
CA MET A 43 17.31 28.92 -5.02
C MET A 43 17.52 27.51 -5.56
N ALA A 44 18.22 26.69 -4.77
CA ALA A 44 18.10 25.25 -4.89
C ALA A 44 16.63 24.94 -4.68
N LEU A 45 15.92 24.72 -5.79
CA LEU A 45 14.62 24.07 -5.81
C LEU A 45 14.84 22.67 -5.25
N MET A 46 14.87 22.54 -3.93
CA MET A 46 14.61 21.27 -3.29
C MET A 46 13.18 20.92 -3.63
N ALA A 47 12.99 20.12 -4.67
CA ALA A 47 11.75 19.42 -4.90
C ALA A 47 11.47 18.60 -3.64
N ALA A 48 10.62 19.13 -2.75
CA ALA A 48 10.23 18.47 -1.52
C ALA A 48 9.50 17.17 -1.89
N ARG A 49 10.23 16.06 -1.88
CA ARG A 49 9.70 14.71 -2.06
C ARG A 49 9.09 14.25 -0.74
N ALA A 50 8.07 14.97 -0.28
CA ALA A 50 7.41 14.70 0.99
C ALA A 50 6.03 14.11 0.73
N SER A 51 5.77 12.92 1.28
CA SER A 51 4.41 12.47 1.51
C SER A 51 3.75 13.44 2.48
N THR A 52 2.47 13.77 2.27
CA THR A 52 1.71 14.55 3.24
C THR A 52 0.90 13.62 4.14
N VAL A 53 0.87 13.95 5.42
CA VAL A 53 0.07 13.27 6.44
C VAL A 53 -0.95 14.27 6.96
N GLN A 54 -2.17 13.81 7.19
CA GLN A 54 -3.28 14.62 7.65
C GLN A 54 -3.92 13.97 8.87
N SER A 55 -4.28 14.81 9.84
CA SER A 55 -5.16 14.43 10.94
C SER A 55 -6.60 14.62 10.48
N VAL A 56 -7.39 13.55 10.50
CA VAL A 56 -8.78 13.54 10.07
C VAL A 56 -9.66 13.24 11.28
N GLU A 57 -10.58 14.14 11.59
CA GLU A 57 -11.61 13.90 12.60
C GLU A 57 -12.64 12.93 12.05
N MET A 58 -12.96 11.91 12.84
CA MET A 58 -13.86 10.83 12.50
C MET A 58 -14.75 10.49 13.68
N THR A 59 -15.86 9.81 13.42
CA THR A 59 -16.76 9.29 14.45
C THR A 59 -16.94 7.81 14.22
N CYS A 60 -16.82 7.02 15.28
CA CYS A 60 -17.00 5.59 15.16
C CYS A 60 -18.48 5.25 14.91
N PRO A 61 -18.81 4.46 13.86
CA PRO A 61 -20.21 4.20 13.51
C PRO A 61 -20.96 3.33 14.52
N TYR A 62 -20.26 2.60 15.38
CA TYR A 62 -20.89 1.63 16.29
C TYR A 62 -21.26 2.19 17.66
N ASP A 63 -20.53 3.18 18.15
CA ASP A 63 -20.71 3.76 19.49
C ASP A 63 -20.69 5.30 19.52
N GLY A 64 -20.52 5.95 18.36
CA GLY A 64 -20.53 7.41 18.25
C GLY A 64 -19.28 8.10 18.82
N THR A 65 -18.24 7.35 19.20
CA THR A 65 -17.03 7.94 19.80
C THR A 65 -16.29 8.79 18.76
N PRO A 66 -16.08 10.10 18.99
CA PRO A 66 -15.24 10.92 18.14
C PRO A 66 -13.76 10.53 18.34
N PHE A 67 -12.99 10.52 17.25
CA PHE A 67 -11.56 10.25 17.30
C PHE A 67 -10.84 10.93 16.14
N THR A 68 -9.52 11.06 16.24
CA THR A 68 -8.67 11.60 15.18
C THR A 68 -7.83 10.47 14.60
N ALA A 69 -7.87 10.30 13.28
CA ALA A 69 -7.04 9.36 12.55
C ALA A 69 -5.90 10.10 11.83
N THR A 70 -4.69 9.54 11.88
CA THR A 70 -3.56 10.03 11.09
C THR A 70 -3.49 9.25 9.79
N LEU A 71 -3.86 9.90 8.68
CA LEU A 71 -3.95 9.30 7.36
C LEU A 71 -2.97 9.95 6.39
N GLN A 72 -2.60 9.23 5.34
CA GLN A 72 -1.83 9.83 4.26
C GLN A 72 -2.75 10.69 3.37
N GLY A 73 -2.42 11.97 3.21
CA GLY A 73 -3.16 12.89 2.32
C GLY A 73 -2.71 12.77 0.87
N SER A 74 -1.40 12.69 0.65
CA SER A 74 -0.81 12.52 -0.69
C SER A 74 0.54 11.83 -0.62
N GLY A 75 0.95 11.20 -1.72
CA GLY A 75 2.27 10.59 -1.84
C GLY A 75 2.64 10.31 -3.28
N THR A 76 3.91 9.98 -3.48
CA THR A 76 4.45 9.61 -4.79
C THR A 76 5.13 8.25 -4.68
N GLN A 77 4.58 7.28 -5.40
CA GLN A 77 5.20 5.97 -5.58
C GLN A 77 6.30 6.07 -6.64
N PHE A 78 7.49 5.55 -6.34
CA PHE A 78 8.60 5.45 -7.29
C PHE A 78 8.71 4.06 -7.91
N GLY A 79 8.22 3.03 -7.21
CA GLY A 79 8.25 1.66 -7.68
C GLY A 79 7.62 0.71 -6.68
N LYS A 80 7.87 -0.59 -6.86
CA LYS A 80 7.42 -1.66 -5.97
C LYS A 80 8.56 -2.61 -5.65
N THR A 81 8.50 -3.26 -4.50
CA THR A 81 9.29 -4.45 -4.18
C THR A 81 8.76 -5.69 -4.88
N LEU A 82 9.51 -6.79 -4.81
CA LEU A 82 9.14 -8.06 -5.45
C LEU A 82 7.85 -8.66 -4.87
N ASP A 83 7.47 -8.29 -3.64
CA ASP A 83 6.18 -8.62 -3.01
C ASP A 83 5.10 -7.56 -3.27
N TYR A 84 5.31 -6.70 -4.26
CA TYR A 84 4.44 -5.60 -4.69
C TYR A 84 4.22 -4.45 -3.70
N ARG A 85 4.93 -4.40 -2.57
CA ARG A 85 4.85 -3.24 -1.67
C ARG A 85 5.36 -1.99 -2.38
N PRO A 86 4.56 -0.92 -2.47
CA PRO A 86 5.03 0.33 -3.06
C PRO A 86 6.11 0.97 -2.19
N TYR A 87 7.07 1.65 -2.84
CA TYR A 87 8.05 2.48 -2.16
C TYR A 87 8.16 3.85 -2.83
N GLY A 88 8.64 4.83 -2.08
CA GLY A 88 8.83 6.21 -2.54
C GLY A 88 8.53 7.21 -1.42
N ALA A 89 8.16 8.42 -1.79
CA ALA A 89 7.60 9.40 -0.86
C ALA A 89 6.12 9.07 -0.56
N ILE A 90 5.88 7.87 -0.03
CA ILE A 90 4.55 7.30 0.24
C ILE A 90 4.60 6.40 1.48
N ILE A 91 3.50 6.31 2.22
CA ILE A 91 3.34 5.34 3.31
C ILE A 91 2.74 4.07 2.71
N ALA A 92 3.39 2.94 2.94
CA ALA A 92 3.01 1.66 2.36
C ALA A 92 3.00 0.56 3.44
N PRO A 93 1.84 -0.05 3.75
CA PRO A 93 0.52 0.23 3.14
C PRO A 93 -0.08 1.55 3.65
N LEU A 94 -1.17 2.01 3.02
CA LEU A 94 -1.86 3.22 3.43
C LEU A 94 -2.44 3.06 4.85
N PRO A 95 -2.21 4.00 5.79
CA PRO A 95 -2.76 3.89 7.13
C PRO A 95 -4.28 3.76 7.12
N LEU A 96 -4.82 2.83 7.91
CA LEU A 96 -6.26 2.67 8.12
C LEU A 96 -6.69 3.31 9.43
N ALA A 97 -7.82 4.02 9.41
CA ALA A 97 -8.44 4.52 10.64
C ALA A 97 -9.02 3.37 11.47
N VAL A 98 -8.95 3.50 12.79
CA VAL A 98 -9.36 2.48 13.74
C VAL A 98 -10.19 3.13 14.84
N CYS A 99 -11.40 2.62 15.09
CA CYS A 99 -12.19 3.05 16.24
C CYS A 99 -11.45 2.72 17.55
N PRO A 100 -11.31 3.66 18.50
CA PRO A 100 -10.50 3.47 19.70
C PRO A 100 -11.07 2.44 20.68
N THR A 101 -12.40 2.28 20.69
CA THR A 101 -13.17 1.48 21.65
C THR A 101 -13.34 0.03 21.19
N ASN A 102 -14.00 -0.16 20.05
CA ASN A 102 -14.35 -1.47 19.49
C ASN A 102 -13.34 -1.98 18.46
N GLY A 103 -12.35 -1.19 18.05
CA GLY A 103 -11.29 -1.61 17.13
C GLY A 103 -11.77 -1.80 15.68
N PHE A 104 -12.96 -1.35 15.30
CA PHE A 104 -13.41 -1.38 13.91
C PHE A 104 -12.41 -0.65 13.00
N VAL A 105 -12.02 -1.30 11.91
CA VAL A 105 -11.07 -0.76 10.94
C VAL A 105 -11.80 -0.28 9.69
N PHE A 106 -11.55 0.99 9.32
CA PHE A 106 -12.08 1.58 8.10
C PHE A 106 -11.25 1.14 6.89
N TYR A 107 -11.58 -0.01 6.32
CA TYR A 107 -10.90 -0.58 5.13
C TYR A 107 -11.44 -0.06 3.79
N ARG A 108 -12.48 0.77 3.82
CA ARG A 108 -13.05 1.50 2.69
C ARG A 108 -13.47 2.89 3.17
N ARG A 109 -13.62 3.83 2.23
CA ARG A 109 -13.99 5.22 2.55
C ARG A 109 -15.37 5.32 3.17
N ASP A 110 -16.35 4.66 2.54
CA ASP A 110 -17.75 4.78 2.88
C ASP A 110 -18.35 3.40 3.11
N PHE A 111 -19.17 3.27 4.15
CA PHE A 111 -20.00 2.10 4.41
C PHE A 111 -21.46 2.51 4.40
N LYS A 112 -22.30 1.70 3.76
CA LYS A 112 -23.74 1.91 3.87
C LYS A 112 -24.24 1.49 5.26
N PRO A 113 -25.31 2.10 5.78
CA PRO A 113 -25.85 1.73 7.09
C PRO A 113 -26.19 0.23 7.22
N ASP A 114 -26.73 -0.39 6.16
CA ASP A 114 -27.05 -1.82 6.16
C ASP A 114 -25.79 -2.71 6.17
N GLU A 115 -24.67 -2.26 5.59
CA GLU A 115 -23.39 -2.96 5.66
C GLU A 115 -22.82 -2.90 7.09
N LEU A 116 -22.91 -1.74 7.75
CA LEU A 116 -22.46 -1.56 9.12
C LEU A 116 -23.24 -2.47 10.09
N GLU A 117 -24.57 -2.54 9.94
CA GLU A 117 -25.41 -3.41 10.76
C GLU A 117 -25.11 -4.90 10.52
N ARG A 118 -24.89 -5.31 9.27
CA ARG A 118 -24.46 -6.69 8.96
C ARG A 118 -23.10 -7.03 9.56
N MET A 119 -22.19 -6.06 9.67
CA MET A 119 -20.87 -6.27 10.25
C MET A 119 -20.84 -6.17 11.79
N ARG A 120 -21.82 -5.49 12.41
CA ARG A 120 -21.92 -5.29 13.86
C ARG A 120 -21.67 -6.56 14.68
N PRO A 121 -22.32 -7.72 14.42
CA PRO A 121 -22.07 -8.93 15.22
C PRO A 121 -20.63 -9.43 15.13
N PHE A 122 -19.95 -9.21 13.99
CA PHE A 122 -18.55 -9.61 13.84
C PHE A 122 -17.61 -8.65 14.57
N VAL A 123 -17.80 -7.34 14.41
CA VAL A 123 -16.98 -6.31 15.07
C VAL A 123 -17.08 -6.42 16.59
N LEU A 124 -18.29 -6.66 17.11
CA LEU A 124 -18.51 -6.75 18.56
C LEU A 124 -18.24 -8.15 19.14
N SER A 125 -17.86 -9.14 18.31
CA SER A 125 -17.57 -10.50 18.78
C SER A 125 -16.23 -10.60 19.50
N ASP A 126 -16.15 -11.52 20.48
CA ASP A 126 -14.90 -11.85 21.18
C ASP A 126 -13.78 -12.23 20.21
N ALA A 127 -14.12 -12.94 19.13
CA ALA A 127 -13.17 -13.36 18.10
C ALA A 127 -12.49 -12.17 17.41
N TYR A 128 -13.21 -11.07 17.16
CA TYR A 128 -12.62 -9.86 16.60
C TYR A 128 -11.89 -9.04 17.66
N GLN A 129 -12.46 -8.92 18.86
CA GLN A 129 -11.84 -8.17 19.96
C GLN A 129 -10.48 -8.78 20.38
N ALA A 130 -10.30 -10.10 20.22
CA ALA A 130 -9.02 -10.78 20.43
C ALA A 130 -7.92 -10.33 19.45
N LEU A 131 -8.28 -9.71 18.31
CA LEU A 131 -7.33 -9.24 17.30
C LEU A 131 -6.77 -7.85 17.59
N LYS A 132 -7.06 -7.21 18.72
CA LYS A 132 -6.60 -5.84 19.02
C LYS A 132 -5.07 -5.65 18.96
N GLY A 133 -4.30 -6.72 19.19
CA GLY A 133 -2.83 -6.71 19.04
C GLY A 133 -2.32 -6.96 17.62
N GLU A 134 -3.20 -7.25 16.67
CA GLU A 134 -2.87 -7.45 15.26
C GLU A 134 -2.84 -6.13 14.50
N THR A 135 -2.19 -6.12 13.33
CA THR A 135 -2.10 -4.89 12.52
C THR A 135 -3.48 -4.47 11.98
N PRO A 136 -3.69 -3.18 11.68
CA PRO A 136 -4.95 -2.72 11.10
C PRO A 136 -5.37 -3.49 9.84
N HIS A 137 -4.45 -3.80 8.93
CA HIS A 137 -4.80 -4.54 7.72
C HIS A 137 -5.12 -6.01 8.00
N TYR A 138 -4.53 -6.65 9.02
CA TYR A 138 -4.91 -8.02 9.38
C TYR A 138 -6.37 -8.08 9.85
N ARG A 139 -6.75 -7.14 10.74
CA ARG A 139 -8.13 -7.00 11.21
C ARG A 139 -9.09 -6.65 10.07
N ALA A 140 -8.65 -5.79 9.14
CA ALA A 140 -9.41 -5.48 7.93
C ALA A 140 -9.63 -6.73 7.06
N ALA A 141 -8.61 -7.54 6.79
CA ALA A 141 -8.74 -8.79 6.04
C ALA A 141 -9.74 -9.75 6.70
N TRP A 142 -9.68 -9.87 8.03
CA TRP A 142 -10.62 -10.69 8.81
C TRP A 142 -12.08 -10.21 8.66
N LEU A 143 -12.31 -8.89 8.68
CA LEU A 143 -13.64 -8.31 8.47
C LEU A 143 -14.11 -8.48 7.02
N LYS A 144 -13.25 -8.18 6.04
CA LYS A 144 -13.55 -8.33 4.61
C LYS A 144 -14.00 -9.75 4.28
N GLN A 145 -13.30 -10.75 4.82
CA GLN A 145 -13.68 -12.16 4.64
C GLN A 145 -15.09 -12.46 5.15
N ARG A 146 -15.46 -11.96 6.33
CA ARG A 146 -16.79 -12.18 6.93
C ARG A 146 -17.89 -11.34 6.29
N ALA A 147 -17.53 -10.19 5.74
CA ALA A 147 -18.44 -9.38 4.95
C ALA A 147 -18.71 -9.97 3.56
N GLY A 148 -18.04 -11.07 3.18
CA GLY A 148 -18.20 -11.71 1.88
C GLY A 148 -17.54 -10.95 0.74
N GLU A 149 -16.50 -10.14 1.03
CA GLU A 149 -15.73 -9.47 0.00
C GLU A 149 -15.03 -10.47 -0.94
N PRO A 150 -14.74 -10.08 -2.19
CA PRO A 150 -14.06 -10.97 -3.14
C PRO A 150 -12.77 -11.58 -2.58
N ALA A 151 -12.54 -12.87 -2.84
CA ALA A 151 -11.42 -13.62 -2.24
C ALA A 151 -10.06 -12.95 -2.43
N LEU A 152 -9.79 -12.44 -3.64
CA LEU A 152 -8.56 -11.73 -3.97
C LEU A 152 -8.42 -10.39 -3.22
N SER A 153 -9.54 -9.71 -2.94
CA SER A 153 -9.57 -8.47 -2.15
C SER A 153 -9.16 -8.72 -0.69
N VAL A 154 -9.56 -9.87 -0.13
CA VAL A 154 -9.12 -10.33 1.20
C VAL A 154 -7.63 -10.68 1.17
N THR A 155 -7.18 -11.44 0.17
CA THR A 155 -5.78 -11.85 0.02
C THR A 155 -4.84 -10.66 -0.13
N TRP A 156 -5.24 -9.65 -0.90
CA TRP A 156 -4.47 -8.42 -1.05
C TRP A 156 -4.36 -7.64 0.26
N THR A 157 -5.45 -7.48 1.01
CA THR A 157 -5.41 -6.81 2.32
C THR A 157 -4.57 -7.59 3.34
N LEU A 158 -4.52 -8.92 3.24
CA LEU A 158 -3.65 -9.73 4.07
C LEU A 158 -2.17 -9.60 3.68
N LEU A 159 -1.88 -9.41 2.38
CA LEU A 159 -0.54 -9.05 1.91
C LEU A 159 -0.12 -7.68 2.48
N GLU A 160 -1.01 -6.69 2.46
CA GLU A 160 -0.77 -5.38 3.08
C GLU A 160 -0.48 -5.51 4.59
N ALA A 161 -1.18 -6.40 5.30
CA ALA A 161 -0.88 -6.70 6.70
C ALA A 161 0.56 -7.20 6.88
N SER A 162 1.05 -8.04 5.98
CA SER A 162 2.45 -8.51 6.01
C SER A 162 3.44 -7.36 5.81
N TRP A 163 3.08 -6.28 5.12
CA TRP A 163 3.93 -5.11 4.95
C TRP A 163 3.97 -4.20 6.19
N GLU A 164 2.90 -4.19 6.99
CA GLU A 164 2.85 -3.50 8.29
C GLU A 164 3.65 -4.22 9.37
N ALA A 165 3.67 -5.55 9.32
CA ALA A 165 4.39 -6.36 10.29
C ALA A 165 5.92 -6.11 10.19
N PRO A 166 6.64 -6.04 11.32
CA PRO A 166 8.09 -5.95 11.29
C PRO A 166 8.70 -7.13 10.53
N ALA A 167 9.69 -6.86 9.67
CA ALA A 167 10.34 -7.90 8.87
C ALA A 167 10.94 -8.99 9.77
N GLY A 168 10.67 -10.25 9.46
CA GLY A 168 11.17 -11.40 10.22
C GLY A 168 10.44 -11.69 11.53
N SER A 169 9.41 -10.92 11.88
CA SER A 169 8.55 -11.20 13.04
C SER A 169 7.64 -12.43 12.81
N ASP A 170 7.11 -12.98 13.90
CA ASP A 170 6.10 -14.04 13.83
C ASP A 170 4.81 -13.57 13.15
N GLN A 171 4.43 -12.30 13.34
CA GLN A 171 3.30 -11.69 12.63
C GLN A 171 3.54 -11.70 11.12
N TYR A 172 4.72 -11.24 10.67
CA TYR A 172 5.08 -11.29 9.25
C TYR A 172 4.98 -12.72 8.70
N ARG A 173 5.61 -13.69 9.38
CA ARG A 173 5.61 -15.09 8.97
C ARG A 173 4.19 -15.66 8.85
N ARG A 174 3.34 -15.39 9.84
CA ARG A 174 1.95 -15.85 9.85
C ARG A 174 1.14 -15.21 8.73
N TYR A 175 1.18 -13.89 8.59
CA TYR A 175 0.39 -13.19 7.57
C TYR A 175 0.81 -13.61 6.15
N ALA A 176 2.12 -13.65 5.86
CA ALA A 176 2.62 -14.12 4.57
C ALA A 176 2.27 -15.60 4.31
N GLY A 177 2.32 -16.44 5.34
CA GLY A 177 1.89 -17.84 5.27
C GLY A 177 0.39 -17.99 4.94
N GLU A 178 -0.46 -17.16 5.54
CA GLU A 178 -1.90 -17.14 5.23
C GLU A 178 -2.17 -16.62 3.80
N VAL A 179 -1.43 -15.63 3.30
CA VAL A 179 -1.49 -15.22 1.89
C VAL A 179 -1.14 -16.40 0.98
N LEU A 180 -0.05 -17.11 1.26
CA LEU A 180 0.37 -18.28 0.49
C LEU A 180 -0.67 -19.41 0.48
N ALA A 181 -1.40 -19.60 1.57
CA ALA A 181 -2.46 -20.61 1.64
C ALA A 181 -3.66 -20.27 0.73
N ARG A 182 -3.91 -18.97 0.49
CA ARG A 182 -5.03 -18.48 -0.34
C ARG A 182 -4.70 -18.41 -1.82
N LEU A 183 -3.46 -18.05 -2.15
CA LEU A 183 -3.01 -17.79 -3.53
C LEU A 183 -3.35 -18.91 -4.53
N PRO A 184 -3.21 -20.22 -4.23
CA PRO A 184 -3.53 -21.26 -5.22
C PRO A 184 -4.97 -21.21 -5.74
N ALA A 185 -5.94 -21.04 -4.82
CA ALA A 185 -7.36 -20.94 -5.20
C ALA A 185 -7.65 -19.63 -5.92
N ASP A 186 -7.10 -18.52 -5.44
CA ASP A 186 -7.25 -17.21 -6.07
C ASP A 186 -6.68 -17.21 -7.49
N ILE A 187 -5.47 -17.77 -7.70
CA ILE A 187 -4.82 -17.88 -9.01
C ILE A 187 -5.65 -18.77 -9.95
N ALA A 188 -6.20 -19.87 -9.45
CA ALA A 188 -7.04 -20.77 -10.26
C ALA A 188 -8.31 -20.07 -10.77
N ALA A 189 -8.88 -19.15 -9.98
CA ALA A 189 -10.07 -18.38 -10.34
C ALA A 189 -9.78 -17.21 -11.31
N LEU A 190 -8.52 -16.86 -11.54
CA LEU A 190 -8.14 -15.80 -12.47
C LEU A 190 -8.15 -16.29 -13.93
N VAL A 191 -8.41 -15.35 -14.84
CA VAL A 191 -8.11 -15.51 -16.27
C VAL A 191 -6.59 -15.62 -16.48
N ASP A 192 -6.17 -16.34 -17.52
CA ASP A 192 -4.76 -16.75 -17.68
C ASP A 192 -3.76 -15.57 -17.74
N ASP A 193 -4.12 -14.48 -18.41
CA ASP A 193 -3.29 -13.25 -18.52
C ASP A 193 -3.15 -12.48 -17.20
N LYS A 194 -3.78 -12.95 -16.13
CA LYS A 194 -3.68 -12.40 -14.77
C LYS A 194 -2.91 -13.30 -13.81
N LYS A 195 -2.62 -14.55 -14.17
CA LYS A 195 -2.01 -15.52 -13.23
C LYS A 195 -0.54 -15.22 -12.94
N ALA A 196 0.22 -14.77 -13.93
CA ALA A 196 1.67 -14.63 -13.82
C ALA A 196 2.13 -13.71 -12.67
N PRO A 197 1.57 -12.49 -12.47
CA PRO A 197 1.93 -11.65 -11.33
C PRO A 197 1.70 -12.32 -9.96
N PHE A 198 0.60 -13.05 -9.79
CA PHE A 198 0.31 -13.72 -8.52
C PHE A 198 1.17 -14.96 -8.29
N ARG A 199 1.61 -15.64 -9.36
CA ARG A 199 2.64 -16.69 -9.24
C ARG A 199 4.00 -16.12 -8.87
N LEU A 200 4.38 -14.95 -9.38
CA LEU A 200 5.59 -14.25 -8.94
C LEU A 200 5.50 -13.88 -7.45
N LEU A 201 4.36 -13.37 -6.99
CA LEU A 201 4.12 -13.11 -5.57
C LEU A 201 4.20 -14.40 -4.73
N GLN A 202 3.60 -15.50 -5.20
CA GLN A 202 3.66 -16.78 -4.51
C GLN A 202 5.11 -17.24 -4.31
N GLY A 203 5.92 -17.23 -5.38
CA GLY A 203 7.33 -17.57 -5.30
C GLY A 203 8.12 -16.62 -4.38
N GLU A 204 7.83 -15.31 -4.43
CA GLU A 204 8.47 -14.30 -3.59
C GLU A 204 8.21 -14.55 -2.10
N LEU A 205 6.95 -14.78 -1.72
CA LEU A 205 6.59 -15.04 -0.33
C LEU A 205 7.18 -16.36 0.16
N LEU A 206 7.19 -17.42 -0.67
CA LEU A 206 7.88 -18.67 -0.35
C LEU A 206 9.37 -18.42 -0.07
N ARG A 207 10.05 -17.66 -0.95
CA ARG A 207 11.47 -17.31 -0.80
C ARG A 207 11.72 -16.52 0.49
N ARG A 208 10.93 -15.48 0.77
CA ARG A 208 11.07 -14.65 1.98
C ARG A 208 10.78 -15.41 3.27
N LEU A 209 10.01 -16.49 3.20
CA LEU A 209 9.79 -17.42 4.32
C LEU A 209 10.84 -18.54 4.42
N GLY A 210 11.86 -18.53 3.55
CA GLY A 210 12.92 -19.54 3.53
C GLY A 210 12.54 -20.87 2.87
N ARG A 211 11.37 -20.94 2.23
CA ARG A 211 10.87 -22.12 1.49
C ARG A 211 11.42 -22.12 0.06
N PHE A 212 12.75 -22.16 -0.05
CA PHE A 212 13.48 -21.92 -1.29
C PHE A 212 13.18 -22.94 -2.39
N ASP A 213 13.07 -24.22 -2.05
CA ASP A 213 12.82 -25.27 -3.05
C ASP A 213 11.43 -25.11 -3.70
N GLU A 214 10.43 -24.79 -2.89
CA GLU A 214 9.07 -24.51 -3.37
C GLU A 214 9.02 -23.22 -4.19
N ALA A 215 9.72 -22.16 -3.76
CA ALA A 215 9.84 -20.93 -4.53
C ALA A 215 10.47 -21.20 -5.91
N GLY A 216 11.56 -21.97 -5.94
CA GLY A 216 12.25 -22.35 -7.18
C GLY A 216 11.33 -23.10 -8.14
N ALA A 217 10.53 -24.04 -7.63
CA ALA A 217 9.56 -24.78 -8.43
C ALA A 217 8.50 -23.85 -9.06
N VAL A 218 7.96 -22.89 -8.29
CA VAL A 218 6.99 -21.91 -8.80
C VAL A 218 7.59 -21.07 -9.94
N PHE A 219 8.79 -20.55 -9.76
CA PHE A 219 9.44 -19.72 -10.80
C PHE A 219 9.83 -20.53 -12.04
N ALA A 220 10.31 -21.78 -11.86
CA ALA A 220 10.64 -22.66 -12.98
C ALA A 220 9.40 -23.03 -13.80
N ALA A 221 8.28 -23.38 -13.14
CA ALA A 221 7.02 -23.67 -13.81
C ALA A 221 6.50 -22.45 -14.58
N LEU A 222 6.52 -21.26 -13.95
CA LEU A 222 6.09 -20.02 -14.59
C LEU A 222 6.85 -19.74 -15.89
N LYS A 223 8.16 -20.02 -15.93
CA LYS A 223 8.98 -19.87 -17.15
C LYS A 223 8.64 -20.91 -18.22
N ALA A 224 8.37 -22.15 -17.83
CA ALA A 224 8.09 -23.24 -18.75
C ALA A 224 6.74 -23.10 -19.47
N GLU A 225 5.75 -22.51 -18.80
CA GLU A 225 4.36 -22.42 -19.29
C GLU A 225 4.15 -21.41 -20.43
N GLY A 226 5.18 -20.66 -20.87
CA GLY A 226 5.11 -19.73 -22.00
C GLY A 226 4.16 -18.52 -21.80
N ALA A 227 3.35 -18.52 -20.74
CA ALA A 227 2.43 -17.45 -20.36
C ALA A 227 3.15 -16.22 -19.76
N ALA A 228 4.37 -16.39 -19.25
CA ALA A 228 5.23 -15.29 -18.86
C ALA A 228 5.94 -14.72 -20.10
N GLN A 229 5.74 -13.44 -20.38
CA GLN A 229 6.38 -12.74 -21.50
C GLN A 229 7.21 -11.56 -20.98
N GLY A 230 8.37 -11.31 -21.55
CA GLY A 230 9.15 -10.10 -21.24
C GLY A 230 9.54 -9.98 -19.75
N ASN A 231 8.92 -9.03 -19.04
CA ASN A 231 9.34 -8.62 -17.70
C ASN A 231 9.13 -9.72 -16.64
N GLU A 232 8.06 -10.52 -16.74
CA GLU A 232 7.77 -11.58 -15.78
C GLU A 232 8.85 -12.67 -15.80
N VAL A 233 9.37 -13.02 -16.99
CA VAL A 233 10.47 -13.98 -17.12
C VAL A 233 11.75 -13.43 -16.50
N ARG A 234 12.06 -12.15 -16.75
CA ARG A 234 13.23 -11.48 -16.16
C ARG A 234 13.15 -11.45 -14.63
N VAL A 235 11.96 -11.18 -14.08
CA VAL A 235 11.72 -11.23 -12.63
C VAL A 235 11.90 -12.65 -12.10
N ALA A 236 11.34 -13.66 -12.78
CA ALA A 236 11.50 -15.07 -12.38
C ALA A 236 12.98 -15.50 -12.40
N ASP A 237 13.76 -15.09 -13.40
CA ASP A 237 15.20 -15.37 -13.48
C ASP A 237 15.99 -14.74 -12.33
N PHE A 238 15.71 -13.46 -12.04
CA PHE A 238 16.32 -12.78 -10.91
C PHE A 238 16.00 -13.50 -9.59
N GLN A 239 14.74 -13.88 -9.41
CA GLN A 239 14.26 -14.61 -8.24
C GLN A 239 14.90 -16.00 -8.09
N LEU A 240 15.07 -16.75 -9.18
CA LEU A 240 15.81 -18.01 -9.17
C LEU A 240 17.26 -17.83 -8.73
N GLY A 241 17.90 -16.73 -9.11
CA GLY A 241 19.23 -16.37 -8.61
C GLY A 241 19.26 -16.13 -7.10
N LEU A 242 18.22 -15.48 -6.55
CA LEU A 242 18.07 -15.29 -5.10
C LEU A 242 17.82 -16.62 -4.37
N VAL A 243 16.96 -17.48 -4.94
CA VAL A 243 16.68 -18.83 -4.43
C VAL A 243 17.96 -19.66 -4.35
N ALA A 244 18.79 -19.66 -5.40
CA ALA A 244 20.05 -20.40 -5.44
C ALA A 244 21.04 -19.95 -4.35
N ARG A 245 21.01 -18.66 -3.98
CA ARG A 245 21.80 -18.11 -2.86
C ARG A 245 21.15 -18.26 -1.49
N ARG A 246 19.95 -18.85 -1.42
CA ARG A 246 19.11 -18.93 -0.21
C ARG A 246 18.89 -17.55 0.43
N ASP A 247 18.68 -16.55 -0.41
CA ASP A 247 18.51 -15.17 -0.01
C ASP A 247 17.03 -14.89 0.29
N ALA A 248 16.71 -14.54 1.54
CA ALA A 248 15.35 -14.17 1.97
C ALA A 248 15.10 -12.65 2.03
N GLY A 249 16.05 -11.85 1.54
CA GLY A 249 15.99 -10.40 1.54
C GLY A 249 14.85 -9.83 0.70
N SER A 250 14.50 -8.57 0.96
CA SER A 250 13.54 -7.82 0.16
C SER A 250 14.25 -7.03 -0.93
N TYR A 251 13.76 -7.15 -2.17
CA TYR A 251 14.35 -6.50 -3.35
C TYR A 251 13.31 -5.69 -4.11
N ARG A 252 13.76 -4.76 -4.94
CA ARG A 252 12.88 -3.94 -5.78
C ARG A 252 12.63 -4.63 -7.11
N MET A 253 11.44 -4.42 -7.68
CA MET A 253 11.13 -4.88 -9.03
C MET A 253 12.14 -4.35 -10.06
N ILE A 254 12.63 -3.12 -9.88
CA ILE A 254 13.63 -2.53 -10.78
C ILE A 254 15.00 -3.23 -10.72
N ASP A 255 15.34 -3.85 -9.59
CA ASP A 255 16.59 -4.60 -9.45
C ASP A 255 16.57 -5.85 -10.37
N ALA A 256 15.38 -6.42 -10.61
CA ALA A 256 15.18 -7.56 -11.49
C ALA A 256 15.05 -7.17 -12.98
N LEU A 257 14.47 -6.00 -13.25
CA LEU A 257 14.23 -5.53 -14.62
C LEU A 257 15.44 -4.80 -15.24
N GLY A 258 16.49 -4.53 -14.46
CA GLY A 258 17.59 -3.70 -14.91
C GLY A 258 17.17 -2.25 -15.20
N THR A 259 18.14 -1.35 -15.30
CA THR A 259 17.89 0.06 -15.59
C THR A 259 17.67 0.29 -17.09
N ASP A 260 16.48 0.00 -17.59
CA ASP A 260 15.90 0.82 -18.66
C ASP A 260 15.03 1.89 -17.99
N ALA A 261 15.67 2.74 -17.18
CA ALA A 261 14.97 3.86 -16.55
C ALA A 261 14.74 4.96 -17.60
N PRO A 262 13.52 5.49 -17.76
CA PRO A 262 13.35 6.75 -18.49
C PRO A 262 14.14 7.83 -17.74
N GLY A 263 15.21 8.35 -18.36
CA GLY A 263 15.90 9.54 -17.88
C GLY A 263 17.34 9.38 -17.38
N THR A 264 18.01 8.24 -17.52
CA THR A 264 19.48 8.21 -17.38
C THR A 264 20.12 8.66 -18.71
N PRO A 265 20.94 9.74 -18.73
CA PRO A 265 21.69 10.11 -19.91
C PRO A 265 22.64 8.98 -20.29
N LYS A 266 22.62 8.56 -21.56
CA LYS A 266 23.72 7.73 -22.10
C LYS A 266 25.00 8.59 -22.16
N PRO A 267 26.19 7.98 -21.97
CA PRO A 267 27.46 8.68 -22.08
C PRO A 267 27.66 9.32 -23.46
#